data_AF-A0A357B3S4-F1
#
_entry.id   AF-A0A357B3S4-F1
#
_cell.length_a   1.000
_cell.length_b   1.000
_cell.length_c   1.000
_cell.angle_alpha   90.00
_cell.angle_beta   90.00
_cell.angle_gamma   90.00
#
_symmetry.space_group_name_H-M   'P 1'
#
loop_
_entity.id
_entity.type
_entity.pdbx_description
1 polymer ?
#
loop_
_entity_poly.entity_id
_entity_poly.type
_entity_poly.pdbx_seq_one_letter_code
_entity_poly.pdbx_strand_id
1 'polypeptide(L)' 'MQDILKDCFEKVRNLNTVEHSGRVMKVVGLTVESNGPTVNMGNICRIYPFAGDSYVEA' A
#
# COMPACT_ATOMS: atom_id res chain seq x y z
N MET A 1 -29.23 -12.24 -2.11
CA MET A 1 -29.23 -10.77 -1.89
C MET A 1 -28.72 -10.41 -0.49
N GLN A 2 -29.16 -11.09 0.57
CA GLN A 2 -28.67 -10.82 1.94
C GLN A 2 -27.18 -11.18 2.14
N ASP A 3 -26.67 -12.17 1.41
CA ASP A 3 -25.28 -12.64 1.56
C ASP A 3 -24.24 -11.60 1.11
N ILE A 4 -24.55 -10.83 0.05
CA ILE A 4 -23.67 -9.77 -0.48
C ILE A 4 -23.59 -8.61 0.52
N LEU A 5 -24.72 -8.23 1.11
CA LEU A 5 -24.75 -7.18 2.12
C LEU A 5 -23.92 -7.58 3.34
N LYS A 6 -24.04 -8.83 3.77
CA LYS A 6 -23.27 -9.38 4.90
C LYS A 6 -21.77 -9.41 4.61
N ASP A 7 -21.35 -9.85 3.43
CA ASP A 7 -19.94 -9.87 3.02
C ASP A 7 -19.33 -8.45 2.98
N CYS A 8 -20.07 -7.46 2.49
CA CYS A 8 -19.62 -6.07 2.50
C CYS A 8 -19.41 -5.53 3.93
N PHE A 9 -20.36 -5.78 4.84
CA PHE A 9 -20.23 -5.36 6.24
C PHE A 9 -19.03 -6.00 6.93
N GLU A 10 -18.76 -7.29 6.69
CA GLU A 10 -17.59 -7.97 7.25
C GLU A 10 -16.28 -7.40 6.68
N LYS A 11 -16.23 -7.10 5.38
CA LYS A 11 -15.05 -6.45 4.78
C LYS A 11 -14.79 -5.09 5.42
N VAL A 12 -15.81 -4.24 5.51
CA VAL A 12 -15.67 -2.90 6.11
C VAL A 12 -15.23 -2.99 7.57
N ARG A 13 -15.77 -3.94 8.33
CA ARG A 13 -15.42 -4.16 9.74
C ARG A 13 -13.95 -4.58 9.92
N ASN A 14 -13.39 -5.32 8.96
CA ASN A 14 -12.01 -5.82 8.99
C ASN A 14 -11.02 -4.95 8.19
N LEU A 15 -11.42 -3.76 7.76
CA LEU A 15 -10.52 -2.82 7.09
C LEU A 15 -9.44 -2.31 8.04
N ASN A 16 -8.20 -2.28 7.55
CA ASN A 16 -7.16 -1.48 8.17
C ASN A 16 -7.37 -0.01 7.76
N THR A 17 -7.69 0.85 8.74
CA THR A 17 -7.99 2.27 8.52
C THR A 17 -6.77 3.18 8.67
N VAL A 18 -5.61 2.60 9.00
CA VAL A 18 -4.34 3.31 9.15
C VAL A 18 -3.47 3.04 7.92
N GLU A 19 -3.03 4.12 7.28
CA GLU A 19 -2.04 4.04 6.21
C GLU A 19 -0.63 4.12 6.80
N HIS A 20 0.23 3.20 6.38
CA HIS A 20 1.65 3.20 6.72
C HIS A 20 2.45 3.65 5.50
N SER A 21 3.13 4.78 5.63
CA SER A 21 3.91 5.39 4.55
C SER A 21 5.40 5.47 4.90
N GLY A 22 6.24 5.31 3.88
CA GLY A 22 7.68 5.57 3.93
C GLY A 22 8.08 6.65 2.94
N ARG A 23 9.39 6.91 2.83
CA ARG A 23 9.93 7.84 1.84
C ARG A 23 10.98 7.13 0.98
N VAL A 24 10.85 7.25 -0.34
CA VAL A 24 11.91 6.88 -1.28
C VAL A 24 13.09 7.80 -1.05
N MET A 25 14.24 7.24 -0.69
CA MET A 25 15.47 7.98 -0.43
C MET A 25 16.36 8.03 -1.66
N LYS A 26 16.40 6.93 -2.41
CA LYS A 26 17.27 6.79 -3.58
C LYS A 26 16.71 5.78 -4.58
N VAL A 27 16.99 6.02 -5.86
CA VAL A 27 16.76 5.07 -6.95
C VAL A 27 18.12 4.69 -7.53
N VAL A 28 18.42 3.39 -7.59
CA VAL A 28 19.69 2.85 -8.07
C VAL A 28 19.41 1.77 -9.11
N GLY A 29 19.55 2.14 -10.39
CA GLY A 29 19.23 1.24 -11.49
C GLY A 29 17.76 0.82 -11.46
N LEU A 30 17.50 -0.47 -11.22
CA LEU A 30 16.15 -1.04 -11.11
C LEU A 30 15.64 -1.13 -9.66
N THR A 31 16.48 -0.82 -8.68
CA THR A 31 16.16 -0.96 -7.25
C THR A 31 15.81 0.39 -6.64
N VAL A 32 14.79 0.39 -5.78
CA VAL A 32 14.38 1.54 -4.97
C VAL A 32 14.79 1.30 -3.52
N GLU A 33 15.47 2.28 -2.92
CA GLU A 33 15.81 2.29 -1.50
C GLU A 33 14.89 3.27 -0.77
N SER A 34 14.05 2.75 0.12
CA SER A 34 13.14 3.52 0.95
C SER A 34 13.54 3.49 2.43
N ASN A 35 13.14 4.53 3.17
CA ASN A 35 13.15 4.51 4.63
C ASN A 35 11.71 4.37 5.13
N GLY A 36 11.45 3.29 5.85
CA GLY A 36 10.12 2.87 6.25
C GLY A 36 9.19 2.53 5.05
N PRO A 37 7.93 2.21 5.31
CA PRO A 37 7.41 1.80 6.62
C PRO A 37 7.98 0.42 7.02
N THR A 38 7.78 0.00 8.27
CA THR A 38 8.17 -1.36 8.67
C THR A 38 7.25 -2.37 7.99
N VAL A 39 7.80 -3.13 7.03
CA VAL A 39 7.07 -4.17 6.28
C VAL A 39 7.91 -5.44 6.20
N ASN A 40 7.27 -6.56 5.92
CA ASN A 40 7.98 -7.81 5.70
C ASN A 40 8.53 -7.88 4.27
N MET A 41 9.64 -8.61 4.07
CA MET A 41 10.14 -8.87 2.72
C MET A 41 9.07 -9.56 1.87
N GLY A 42 8.92 -9.10 0.63
CA GLY A 42 7.92 -9.59 -0.32
C GLY A 42 6.53 -8.96 -0.17
N ASN A 43 6.34 -8.02 0.77
CA ASN A 43 5.13 -7.20 0.76
C ASN A 43 5.15 -6.21 -0.39
N ILE A 44 4.01 -6.10 -1.08
CA ILE A 44 3.84 -5.16 -2.17
C ILE A 44 3.51 -3.78 -1.60
N CYS A 45 4.31 -2.80 -1.99
CA CYS A 45 4.14 -1.40 -1.65
C CYS A 45 3.65 -0.61 -2.88
N ARG A 46 2.88 0.45 -2.62
CA ARG A 46 2.53 1.44 -3.64
C ARG A 46 3.53 2.59 -3.59
N ILE A 47 4.29 2.79 -4.65
CA ILE A 47 5.23 3.91 -4.77
C ILE A 47 4.57 5.02 -5.56
N TYR A 48 4.30 6.14 -4.87
CA TYR A 48 3.68 7.31 -5.47
C TYR A 48 4.75 8.30 -5.96
N PRO A 49 4.58 8.90 -7.15
CA PRO A 49 5.41 10.00 -7.61
C PRO A 49 5.14 11.27 -6.79
N PHE A 50 6.04 12.25 -6.92
CA PHE A 50 5.85 13.55 -6.28
C PHE A 50 4.60 14.31 -6.78
N ALA A 51 4.19 14.08 -8.02
CA ALA A 51 3.03 14.71 -8.64
C ALA A 51 2.15 13.66 -9.33
N GLY A 52 0.84 13.75 -9.10
CA GLY A 52 -0.17 12.82 -9.59
C GLY A 52 -0.44 11.66 -8.62
N ASP A 53 -1.54 10.94 -8.86
CA ASP A 53 -2.05 9.91 -7.93
C ASP A 53 -1.80 8.47 -8.41
N SER A 54 -1.20 8.30 -9.58
CA SER A 54 -0.84 6.98 -10.11
C SER A 54 0.39 6.43 -9.41
N TYR A 55 0.30 5.22 -8.86
CA TYR A 55 1.42 4.53 -8.23
C TYR A 55 1.94 3.37 -9.09
N VAL A 56 3.13 2.88 -8.76
CA VAL A 56 3.63 1.56 -9.20
C VAL A 56 3.64 0.60 -8.02
N GLU A 57 3.43 -0.69 -8.29
CA GLU A 57 3.54 -1.76 -7.30
C GLU A 57 4.96 -2.32 -7.33
N ALA A 58 5.60 -2.39 -6.17
CA ALA A 58 6.97 -2.87 -5.98
C ALA A 58 7.08 -3.78 -4.76
#